data_AF-A0A3L7P3K3-F1
#
_entry.id   AF-A0A3L7P3K3-F1
#
_cell.length_a   1.000
_cell.length_b   1.000
_cell.length_c   1.000
_cell.angle_alpha   90.00
_cell.angle_beta   90.00
_cell.angle_gamma   90.00
#
_symmetry.space_group_name_H-M   'P 1'
#
loop_
_entity.id
_entity.type
_entity.pdbx_description
1 polymer ?
#
loop_
_entity_poly.entity_id
_entity_poly.type
_entity_poly.pdbx_seq_one_letter_code
_entity_poly.pdbx_strand_id
1 'polypeptide(L)' 'MLSAKNCTILSHVCLVSGFVSIGASIAIWFLMKEPDAAYGERFGIFVGLWAPTFISLANRLSHFAEAKSK' A
#
# COMPACT_ATOMS: atom_id res chain seq x y z
N MET A 1 -13.75 -17.73 8.92
CA MET A 1 -12.43 -17.48 9.55
C MET A 1 -11.34 -17.57 8.49
N LEU A 2 -10.58 -16.50 8.22
CA LEU A 2 -9.46 -16.56 7.26
C LEU A 2 -8.41 -17.60 7.70
N SER A 3 -7.95 -18.44 6.78
CA SER A 3 -6.88 -19.42 7.03
C SER A 3 -5.52 -18.72 7.19
N ALA A 4 -4.57 -19.33 7.92
CA ALA A 4 -3.24 -18.76 8.15
C ALA A 4 -2.51 -18.43 6.82
N LYS A 5 -2.65 -19.31 5.82
CA LYS A 5 -2.14 -19.08 4.46
C LYS A 5 -2.71 -17.81 3.81
N ASN A 6 -4.00 -17.52 4.01
CA ASN A 6 -4.63 -16.34 3.46
C ASN A 6 -4.10 -15.06 4.13
N CYS A 7 -3.81 -15.10 5.43
CA CYS A 7 -3.20 -13.97 6.15
C CYS A 7 -1.78 -13.69 5.65
N THR A 8 -0.97 -14.73 5.37
CA THR A 8 0.38 -14.57 4.80
C THR A 8 0.33 -13.96 3.39
N ILE A 9 -0.56 -14.47 2.53
CA ILE A 9 -0.73 -13.91 1.17
C ILE A 9 -1.16 -12.45 1.26
N LEU A 10 -2.14 -12.13 2.12
CA LEU A 10 -2.64 -10.77 2.28
C LEU A 10 -1.56 -9.84 2.86
N SER A 11 -0.74 -10.31 3.80
CA SER A 11 0.41 -9.57 4.32
C SER A 11 1.38 -9.17 3.20
N HIS A 12 1.78 -10.12 2.35
CA HIS A 12 2.66 -9.84 1.23
C HIS A 12 2.02 -8.88 0.20
N VAL A 13 0.74 -9.07 -0.10
CA VAL A 13 -0.01 -8.17 -1.00
C VAL A 13 -0.03 -6.74 -0.43
N CYS A 14 -0.32 -6.57 0.86
CA CYS A 14 -0.27 -5.26 1.51
C CYS A 14 1.14 -4.67 1.46
N LEU A 15 2.18 -5.46 1.72
CA LEU A 15 3.57 -4.98 1.67
C LEU A 15 3.93 -4.45 0.27
N VAL A 16 3.65 -5.24 -0.78
CA VAL A 16 3.88 -4.84 -2.17
C VAL A 16 3.03 -3.63 -2.54
N SER A 17 1.77 -3.59 -2.11
CA SER A 17 0.87 -2.45 -2.35
C SER A 17 1.39 -1.15 -1.73
N GLY A 18 2.08 -1.23 -0.59
CA GLY A 18 2.77 -0.08 0.01
C GLY A 18 3.86 0.49 -0.89
N PHE A 19 4.73 -0.36 -1.43
CA PHE A 19 5.77 0.09 -2.39
C PHE A 19 5.17 0.58 -3.71
N VAL A 20 4.13 -0.09 -4.21
CA VAL A 20 3.41 0.34 -5.41
C VAL A 20 2.77 1.71 -5.21
N SER A 21 2.21 1.99 -4.02
CA SER A 21 1.64 3.30 -3.67
C SER A 21 2.68 4.43 -3.74
N ILE A 22 3.92 4.18 -3.30
CA ILE A 22 5.03 5.14 -3.44
C ILE A 22 5.35 5.37 -4.92
N GLY A 23 5.51 4.30 -5.70
CA GLY A 23 5.80 4.40 -7.13
C GLY A 23 4.68 5.10 -7.91
N ALA A 24 3.43 4.80 -7.58
CA ALA A 24 2.26 5.43 -8.17
C ALA A 24 2.18 6.93 -7.85
N SER A 25 2.49 7.34 -6.62
CA SER A 25 2.57 8.74 -6.22
C SER A 25 3.55 9.53 -7.10
N ILE A 26 4.74 8.99 -7.33
CA ILE A 26 5.77 9.58 -8.20
C ILE A 26 5.28 9.59 -9.66
N ALA A 27 4.71 8.49 -10.14
CA ALA A 27 4.22 8.40 -11.51
C ALA A 27 3.11 9.42 -11.80
N ILE A 28 2.17 9.63 -10.86
CA ILE A 28 1.11 10.64 -10.95
C ILE A 28 1.71 12.03 -11.10
N TRP A 29 2.75 12.37 -10.32
CA TRP A 29 3.43 13.66 -10.42
C TRP A 29 4.06 13.89 -11.80
N PHE A 30 4.66 12.86 -12.39
CA PHE A 30 5.22 12.95 -13.74
C PHE A 30 4.16 13.04 -14.85
N LEU A 31 3.04 12.33 -14.70
CA LEU A 31 1.99 12.23 -15.72
C LEU A 31 1.03 13.43 -15.73
N MET A 32 0.79 14.07 -14.58
CA MET A 32 -0.28 15.06 -14.39
C MET A 32 0.24 16.52 -14.43
N LYS A 33 1.29 16.78 -15.21
CA LYS A 33 2.00 18.06 -15.18
C LYS A 33 1.24 19.22 -15.84
N GLU A 34 0.29 18.96 -16.76
CA GLU A 34 -0.55 19.99 -17.43
C GLU A 34 -1.91 19.39 -17.83
N PRO A 35 -3.04 20.14 -17.84
CA PRO A 35 -3.24 21.55 -17.48
C PRO A 35 -3.60 21.82 -16.00
N ASP A 36 -3.90 20.78 -15.19
CA ASP A 36 -4.30 20.90 -13.78
C ASP A 36 -3.25 20.28 -12.83
N ALA A 37 -2.05 20.85 -12.82
CA ALA A 37 -0.93 20.39 -11.97
C ALA A 37 -1.33 20.29 -10.49
N ALA A 38 -2.11 21.25 -9.99
CA ALA A 38 -2.57 21.27 -8.61
C ALA A 38 -3.45 20.06 -8.24
N TYR A 39 -4.18 19.49 -9.21
CA TYR A 39 -4.95 18.27 -8.99
C TYR A 39 -4.05 17.03 -8.97
N GLY A 40 -3.08 16.97 -9.88
CA GLY A 40 -2.06 15.91 -9.93
C GLY A 40 -1.23 15.81 -8.66
N GLU A 41 -0.77 16.95 -8.13
CA GLU A 41 0.02 17.01 -6.89
C GLU A 41 -0.79 16.53 -5.68
N ARG A 42 -2.05 16.96 -5.56
CA ARG A 42 -2.95 16.53 -4.46
C ARG A 42 -3.26 15.04 -4.53
N PHE A 43 -3.52 14.52 -5.73
CA PHE A 43 -3.80 13.10 -5.93
C PHE A 43 -2.55 12.25 -5.67
N GLY A 44 -1.38 12.68 -6.14
CA GLY A 44 -0.10 12.01 -5.88
C GLY A 44 0.21 11.92 -4.38
N ILE A 45 0.03 13.02 -3.63
CA ILE A 45 0.20 13.02 -2.17
C ILE A 45 -0.79 12.07 -1.50
N PHE A 46 -2.08 12.12 -1.89
CA PHE A 46 -3.10 11.22 -1.34
C PHE A 46 -2.76 9.75 -1.55
N VAL A 47 -2.31 9.38 -2.76
CA VAL A 47 -1.89 8.02 -3.08
C VAL A 47 -0.63 7.62 -2.31
N GLY A 48 0.33 8.53 -2.12
CA GLY A 48 1.55 8.27 -1.35
C GLY A 48 1.29 8.04 0.14
N LEU A 49 0.27 8.69 0.71
CA LEU A 49 -0.14 8.51 2.11
C LEU A 49 -0.69 7.11 2.42
N TRP A 50 -1.04 6.31 1.40
CA TRP A 50 -1.51 4.94 1.63
C TRP A 50 -0.37 3.97 1.96
N ALA A 51 0.87 4.29 1.60
CA ALA A 51 2.05 3.46 1.88
C ALA A 51 2.18 3.08 3.37
N PRO A 52 2.18 4.01 4.34
CA PRO A 52 2.27 3.66 5.76
C PRO A 52 1.10 2.79 6.23
N THR A 53 -0.10 3.01 5.72
CA THR A 53 -1.28 2.20 6.06
C THR A 53 -1.11 0.76 5.59
N PHE A 54 -0.70 0.57 4.33
CA PHE A 54 -0.48 -0.76 3.76
C PHE A 54 0.66 -1.52 4.46
N ILE A 55 1.76 -0.83 4.77
CA ILE A 55 2.89 -1.44 5.50
C ILE A 55 2.48 -1.82 6.93
N SER A 56 1.72 -0.97 7.62
CA SER A 56 1.19 -1.26 8.95
C SER A 56 0.23 -2.47 8.93
N LEU A 57 -0.64 -2.55 7.91
CA LEU A 57 -1.54 -3.69 7.72
C LEU A 57 -0.79 -4.98 7.44
N ALA A 58 0.23 -4.93 6.58
CA ALA A 58 1.10 -6.07 6.29
C ALA A 58 1.74 -6.62 7.57
N ASN A 59 2.31 -5.74 8.38
CA ASN A 59 2.94 -6.14 9.64
C ASN A 59 1.94 -6.81 10.59
N ARG A 60 0.75 -6.23 10.76
CA ARG A 60 -0.32 -6.82 11.59
C ARG A 60 -0.74 -8.21 11.07
N LEU A 61 -0.98 -8.33 9.76
CA LEU A 61 -1.38 -9.59 9.12
C LEU A 61 -0.31 -10.67 9.24
N SER A 62 0.97 -10.29 9.17
CA SER A 62 2.09 -11.20 9.40
C SER A 62 2.07 -11.76 10.82
N HIS A 63 1.90 -10.91 11.83
CA HIS A 63 1.78 -11.35 13.22
C HIS A 63 0.57 -12.27 13.46
N PHE A 64 -0.58 -11.98 12.84
CA PHE A 64 -1.76 -12.87 12.93
C PHE A 64 -1.54 -14.22 12.25
N ALA A 65 -0.79 -14.27 11.14
CA ALA A 65 -0.44 -15.52 10.48
C ALA A 65 0.48 -16.38 11.35
N GLU A 66 1.48 -15.77 11.99
CA GLU A 66 2.41 -16.45 12.89
C GLU A 66 1.70 -17.00 14.14
N ALA A 67 0.86 -16.18 14.79
CA ALA A 67 0.09 -16.61 15.96
C ALA A 67 -0.87 -17.77 15.67
N LYS A 68 -1.34 -17.91 14.42
CA LYS A 68 -2.24 -18.99 13.98
C LYS A 68 -1.50 -20.25 13.51
N SER A 69 -0.19 -20.14 13.28
CA SER A 69 0.66 -21.26 12.88
C SER A 69 1.19 -22.06 14.08
N LYS A 70 1.01 -21.55 15.30
CA LYS A 70 1.46 -22.13 16.56
C LYS A 70 0.29 -22.81 17.27
#